data_AF-A0A532D8P8-F1
#
_entry.id   AF-A0A532D8P8-F1
#
_cell.length_a   1.000
_cell.length_b   1.000
_cell.length_c   1.000
_cell.angle_alpha   90.00
_cell.angle_beta   90.00
_cell.angle_gamma   90.00
#
_symmetry.space_group_name_H-M   'P 1'
#
loop_
_entity.id
_entity.type
_entity.pdbx_description
1 polymer ?
#
loop_
_entity_poly.entity_id
_entity_poly.type
_entity_poly.pdbx_seq_one_letter_code
_entity_poly.pdbx_strand_id
1 'polypeptide(L)' 'MKLITLIEPTDEGELALIKSLLDGNDIRYVVQNEHFGGLYPGLSLPFNRRLVMVEEQEYDRAGLLLSELRRDQAPRQAG' A
#
# COMPACT_ATOMS: atom_id res chain seq x y z
N MET A 1 -12.79 -2.42 16.58
CA MET A 1 -12.02 -1.85 15.45
C MET A 1 -11.38 -3.02 14.72
N LYS A 2 -11.81 -3.30 13.49
CA LYS A 2 -11.36 -4.46 12.70
C LYS A 2 -10.46 -3.94 11.58
N LEU A 3 -9.25 -4.48 11.49
CA LEU A 3 -8.31 -4.18 10.41
C LEU A 3 -8.53 -5.16 9.27
N ILE A 4 -8.57 -4.65 8.05
CA ILE A 4 -8.73 -5.43 6.82
C ILE A 4 -7.58 -5.11 5.88
N THR A 5 -7.08 -6.13 5.18
CA THR A 5 -6.04 -5.98 4.16
C THR A 5 -6.57 -5.15 3.00
N LEU A 6 -5.90 -4.03 2.74
CA LEU A 6 -6.19 -3.14 1.62
C LEU A 6 -5.44 -3.57 0.37
N ILE A 7 -4.11 -3.76 0.48
CA ILE A 7 -3.25 -4.07 -0.65
C ILE A 7 -1.93 -4.72 -0.20
N GLU A 8 -1.36 -5.55 -1.08
CA GLU A 8 -0.01 -6.09 -0.98
C GLU A 8 0.92 -5.29 -1.91
N PRO A 9 1.72 -4.33 -1.41
CA PRO A 9 2.74 -3.64 -2.20
C PRO A 9 3.79 -4.62 -2.76
N THR A 10 4.16 -4.40 -4.02
CA THR A 10 5.13 -5.21 -4.77
C THR A 10 6.58 -4.80 -4.48
N ASP A 11 6.82 -3.52 -4.18
CA ASP A 11 8.15 -2.98 -3.86
C ASP A 11 8.11 -1.87 -2.79
N GLU A 12 9.29 -1.36 -2.41
CA GLU A 12 9.43 -0.27 -1.43
C GLU A 12 8.91 1.08 -1.91
N GLY A 13 9.03 1.37 -3.20
CA GLY A 13 8.54 2.61 -3.81
C GLY A 13 7.01 2.66 -3.84
N GLU A 14 6.37 1.55 -4.23
CA GLU A 14 4.91 1.40 -4.19
C GLU A 14 4.42 1.53 -2.74
N LEU A 15 5.07 0.88 -1.77
CA LEU A 15 4.72 1.02 -0.36
C LEU A 15 4.83 2.48 0.12
N ALA A 16 5.93 3.17 -0.19
CA ALA A 16 6.11 4.57 0.20
C ALA A 16 5.02 5.49 -0.40
N LEU A 17 4.61 5.21 -1.64
CA LEU A 17 3.55 5.95 -2.32
C LEU A 17 2.18 5.69 -1.68
N ILE A 18 1.86 4.43 -1.38
CA ILE A 18 0.62 4.05 -0.68
C ILE A 18 0.56 4.72 0.68
N LYS A 19 1.65 4.68 1.47
CA LYS A 19 1.72 5.37 2.76
C LYS A 19 1.46 6.86 2.63
N SER A 20 2.15 7.53 1.71
CA SER A 20 1.96 8.97 1.46
C SER A 20 0.52 9.32 1.08
N LEU A 21 -0.15 8.47 0.29
CA LEU A 21 -1.55 8.66 -0.07
C LEU A 21 -2.48 8.55 1.14
N LEU A 22 -2.26 7.55 2.00
CA LEU A 22 -3.07 7.34 3.20
C LEU A 22 -2.82 8.44 4.24
N ASP A 23 -1.56 8.79 4.47
CA ASP A 23 -1.15 9.89 5.35
C ASP A 23 -1.73 11.23 4.88
N GLY A 24 -1.69 11.52 3.58
CA GLY A 24 -2.26 12.74 2.99
C GLY A 24 -3.79 12.84 3.05
N ASN A 25 -4.48 11.73 3.31
CA ASN A 25 -5.93 11.65 3.42
C ASN A 25 -6.44 11.40 4.86
N ASP A 26 -5.53 11.43 5.84
CA ASP A 26 -5.79 11.15 7.26
C ASP A 26 -6.43 9.77 7.49
N ILE A 27 -6.03 8.77 6.70
CA ILE A 27 -6.51 7.39 6.81
C ILE A 27 -5.57 6.59 7.69
N ARG A 28 -6.10 5.98 8.75
CA ARG A 28 -5.26 5.17 9.66
C ARG A 28 -4.96 3.81 9.04
N TYR A 29 -3.67 3.46 9.01
CA TYR A 29 -3.21 2.19 8.47
C TYR A 29 -2.16 1.51 9.34
N VAL A 30 -1.99 0.21 9.11
CA VAL A 30 -0.97 -0.63 9.71
C VAL A 30 -0.26 -1.40 8.59
N VAL A 31 1.07 -1.44 8.62
CA VAL A 31 1.86 -2.24 7.68
C VAL A 31 2.37 -3.48 8.38
N GLN A 32 1.89 -4.64 7.96
CA GLN A 32 2.42 -5.92 8.42
C GLN A 32 3.72 -6.23 7.68
N ASN A 33 4.71 -6.80 8.40
CA ASN A 33 6.01 -7.21 7.88
C ASN A 33 6.90 -6.07 7.33
N GLU A 34 6.68 -4.83 7.76
CA GLU A 34 7.40 -3.64 7.25
C GLU A 34 8.93 -3.77 7.32
N HIS A 35 9.47 -4.39 8.38
CA HIS A 35 10.92 -4.46 8.62
C HIS A 35 11.55 -5.82 8.28
N PHE A 36 10.78 -6.79 7.76
CA PHE A 36 11.25 -8.17 7.62
C PHE A 36 12.26 -8.36 6.45
N GLY A 37 12.43 -7.35 5.59
CA GLY A 37 13.45 -7.32 4.53
C GLY A 37 14.73 -6.51 4.86
N GLY A 38 14.75 -5.78 5.98
CA GLY A 38 15.80 -4.78 6.24
C GLY A 38 17.18 -5.36 6.59
N LEU A 39 17.24 -6.62 7.05
CA LEU A 39 18.51 -7.30 7.35
C LEU A 39 19.16 -7.94 6.11
N TYR A 40 18.38 -8.18 5.05
CA TYR A 40 18.84 -8.80 3.81
C TYR A 40 18.21 -8.10 2.59
N PRO A 41 18.74 -6.92 2.20
CA PRO A 41 18.31 -6.24 0.99
C PRO A 41 18.39 -7.19 -0.22
N GLY A 42 17.29 -7.36 -0.94
CA GLY A 42 17.22 -8.18 -2.16
C GLY A 42 16.81 -9.64 -1.98
N LEU A 43 16.58 -10.13 -0.75
CA LEU A 43 16.06 -11.48 -0.52
C LEU A 43 14.53 -11.47 -0.40
N SER A 44 13.84 -11.60 -1.53
CA SER A 44 12.37 -11.74 -1.55
C SER A 44 11.98 -13.17 -1.12
N LEU A 45 11.72 -13.34 0.18
CA LEU A 45 11.20 -14.60 0.71
C LEU A 45 9.67 -14.63 0.50
N PRO A 46 9.10 -15.73 -0.04
CA PRO A 46 7.70 -15.81 -0.44
C PRO A 46 6.69 -15.63 0.71
N PHE A 47 7.12 -15.73 1.98
CA PHE A 47 6.29 -15.61 3.17
C PHE A 47 6.33 -14.22 3.84
N ASN A 48 7.10 -13.26 3.30
CA ASN A 48 7.35 -11.95 3.93
C ASN A 48 6.67 -10.79 3.18
N ARG A 49 5.53 -11.09 2.55
CA ARG A 49 4.76 -10.09 1.82
C ARG A 49 4.30 -9.03 2.80
N ARG A 50 4.53 -7.77 2.43
CA ARG A 50 4.10 -6.61 3.22
C ARG A 50 2.63 -6.39 2.93
N LEU A 51 1.83 -6.24 3.98
CA LEU A 51 0.39 -6.02 3.83
C LEU A 51 0.05 -4.68 4.44
N VAL A 52 -0.55 -3.80 3.62
CA VAL A 52 -1.13 -2.55 4.12
C VAL A 52 -2.56 -2.87 4.54
N MET A 53 -2.87 -2.60 5.79
CA MET A 53 -4.18 -2.84 6.40
C MET A 53 -4.77 -1.51 6.85
N VAL A 54 -6.08 -1.36 6.71
CA VAL A 54 -6.83 -0.18 7.17
C VAL A 54 -8.00 -0.61 8.04
N GLU A 55 -8.61 0.34 8.75
CA GLU A 55 -9.89 0.07 9.41
C GLU A 55 -10.97 -0.31 8.39
N GLU A 56 -11.81 -1.30 8.71
CA GLU A 56 -12.94 -1.74 7.86
C GLU A 56 -13.83 -0.56 7.41
N GLN A 57 -13.97 0.45 8.26
CA GLN A 57 -14.75 1.67 8.01
C GLN A 57 -14.14 2.56 6.91
N GLU A 58 -12.82 2.50 6.73
CA GLU A 58 -12.07 3.31 5.76
C GLU A 58 -11.68 2.51 4.52
N TYR A 59 -11.99 1.21 4.47
CA TYR A 59 -11.60 0.31 3.38
C TYR A 59 -12.08 0.82 2.01
N ASP A 60 -13.35 1.19 1.90
CA ASP A 60 -13.92 1.67 0.63
C ASP A 60 -13.28 2.99 0.19
N ARG A 61 -13.08 3.92 1.13
CA ARG A 61 -12.44 5.22 0.87
C ARG A 61 -10.99 5.03 0.41
N ALA A 62 -10.23 4.22 1.13
CA ALA A 62 -8.84 3.92 0.79
C ALA A 62 -8.72 3.18 -0.56
N GLY A 63 -9.64 2.25 -0.84
CA GLY A 63 -9.69 1.52 -2.10
C GLY A 63 -9.98 2.41 -3.31
N LEU A 64 -10.86 3.41 -3.15
CA LEU A 64 -11.10 4.42 -4.19
C LEU A 64 -9.86 5.26 -4.47
N LEU A 65 -9.20 5.77 -3.42
CA LEU A 65 -7.98 6.57 -3.56
C LEU A 65 -6.86 5.79 -4.26
N LEU A 66 -6.68 4.52 -3.91
CA LEU A 66 -5.70 3.64 -4.57
C LEU A 66 -6.04 3.40 -6.05
N SER A 67 -7.33 3.26 -6.37
CA SER A 67 -7.77 3.05 -7.75
C SER A 67 -7.50 4.26 -8.62
N GLU A 68 -7.73 5.48 -8.10
CA GLU A 68 -7.40 6.72 -8.79
C GLU A 68 -5.88 6.90 -8.93
N LEU A 69 -5.10 6.61 -7.87
CA LEU A 69 -3.64 6.64 -7.94
C LEU A 69 -3.09 5.72 -9.05
N ARG A 70 -3.62 4.50 -9.19
CA ARG A 70 -3.21 3.56 -10.26
C ARG A 70 -3.65 4.02 -11.65
N ARG A 71 -4.79 4.72 -11.75
CA ARG A 71 -5.25 5.32 -13.00
C ARG A 71 -4.34 6.47 -13.43
N ASP A 72 -3.91 7.32 -12.50
CA ASP A 72 -2.99 8.43 -12.78
C ASP A 72 -1.58 7.96 -13.19
N GLN A 73 -1.17 6.76 -12.74
CA GLN A 73 0.07 6.12 -13.16
C GLN A 73 -0.01 5.44 -14.54
N ALA A 74 -1.22 5.19 -15.08
CA ALA A 74 -1.35 4.71 -16.44
C ALA A 74 -0.81 5.80 -17.37
N PRO A 75 0.12 5.48 -18.30
CA PRO A 75 0.71 6.49 -19.15
C PRO A 75 -0.45 7.17 -19.89
N ARG A 76 -0.52 8.49 -19.74
CA ARG A 76 -1.22 9.35 -20.70
C ARG A 76 -0.56 9.07 -22.05
N GLN A 77 -1.08 8.07 -22.79
CA GLN A 77 -0.74 7.89 -24.18
C GLN A 77 -1.24 9.14 -24.88
N ALA A 78 -0.31 10.06 -25.07
CA ALA A 78 -0.48 11.22 -25.92
C ALA A 78 -0.64 10.71 -27.36
N GLY A 79 -1.72 11.16 -28.00
CA GLY A 79 -1.82 11.46 -29.43
C GLY A 79 -1.51 10.34 -30.42
#